data_AF-A0A087LXS3-F1
#
_entry.id   AF-A0A087LXS3-F1
#
_cell.length_a   1.000
_cell.length_b   1.000
_cell.length_c   1.000
_cell.angle_alpha   90.00
_cell.angle_beta   90.00
_cell.angle_gamma   90.00
#
_symmetry.space_group_name_H-M   'P 1'
#
loop_
_entity.id
_entity.type
_entity.pdbx_description
1 polymer ?
#
loop_
_entity_poly.entity_id
_entity_poly.type
_entity_poly.pdbx_seq_one_letter_code
_entity_poly.pdbx_strand_id
1 'polypeptide(L)'
;MTYTSSNGASASNKSLFIQSQISALALEAGLVRHPLISATDQVLILREIDLSGTATIGEVMDALDGHADPVGAILSLIKAGIISAELQAGILDENALLTRAGHPSPDDPDPAAPSGALVPRKPQGPLDAGQGAIAWPEQHDGQSPGTIEHHAVVALSSDHGDDPVPEGLALLPVSPLRPRIHVGSGEARRSFASLDDLQRAGVYILLSDTSAYVGVGSIVGRRVASGAQPIEDVDTIITITDENDGLDDADAAALERLLHMRVSAAKEVRLVNGTPGGAVVTPERYDQLNVMAGLACEALARDGHLFVNMSRRLALAGPRAERGQLGPIRPFDHPPEGEVFELSFGHNLIALAAKRDEDDWLLLAGSDIRLDTVASANASASYLRAAWLSSGVLEFSDTGEHYVLTRDIAFRSGSGAMHFVLGSKGQGRGGWQPIDGAFDPDAGDQGSLAA
;
A
#
# COMPACT_ATOMS: atom_id res chain seq x y z
N MET A 1 -60.57 -12.96 21.35
CA MET A 1 -60.24 -11.52 21.42
C MET A 1 -59.35 -11.20 20.24
N THR A 2 -59.93 -10.56 19.24
CA THR A 2 -59.30 -10.05 18.03
C THR A 2 -58.76 -8.66 18.31
N TYR A 3 -57.46 -8.43 18.06
CA TYR A 3 -56.92 -7.07 18.03
C TYR A 3 -56.78 -6.59 16.58
N THR A 4 -57.45 -5.48 16.36
CA THR A 4 -57.62 -4.70 15.14
C THR A 4 -56.39 -3.86 14.84
N SER A 5 -56.13 -3.71 13.54
CA SER A 5 -55.24 -2.75 12.89
C SER A 5 -55.48 -1.30 13.34
N SER A 6 -54.39 -0.52 13.45
CA SER A 6 -54.41 0.94 13.44
C SER A 6 -53.50 1.44 12.33
N ASN A 7 -54.13 1.93 11.27
CA ASN A 7 -53.56 2.82 10.27
C ASN A 7 -53.62 4.26 10.79
N GLY A 8 -52.55 5.04 10.61
CA GLY A 8 -52.67 6.50 10.50
C GLY A 8 -51.63 7.30 11.26
N ALA A 9 -50.45 7.49 10.66
CA ALA A 9 -49.65 8.70 10.87
C ALA A 9 -48.93 9.04 9.56
N SER A 10 -49.51 9.96 8.80
CA SER A 10 -48.89 10.57 7.63
C SER A 10 -47.97 11.69 8.11
N ALA A 11 -46.66 11.48 8.04
CA ALA A 11 -45.67 12.53 8.22
C ALA A 11 -45.15 12.95 6.84
N SER A 12 -45.80 13.96 6.27
CA SER A 12 -45.26 14.75 5.17
C SER A 12 -44.15 15.63 5.70
N ASN A 13 -42.90 15.23 5.55
CA ASN A 13 -41.74 16.12 5.45
C ASN A 13 -40.61 15.39 4.73
N LYS A 14 -40.54 15.59 3.41
CA LYS A 14 -39.37 15.26 2.58
C LYS A 14 -38.19 16.11 3.07
N SER A 15 -37.29 15.50 3.82
CA SER A 15 -35.93 15.99 3.89
C SER A 15 -35.26 15.57 2.57
N LEU A 16 -35.01 16.54 1.69
CA LEU A 16 -34.14 16.37 0.53
C LEU A 16 -32.71 16.14 1.03
N PHE A 17 -32.41 14.93 1.49
CA PHE A 17 -31.04 14.45 1.56
C PHE A 17 -30.59 14.20 0.12
N ILE A 18 -29.93 15.20 -0.47
CA ILE A 18 -29.09 14.98 -1.65
C ILE A 18 -27.93 14.11 -1.17
N GLN A 19 -28.12 12.81 -1.31
CA GLN A 19 -27.05 11.84 -1.22
C GLN A 19 -26.12 12.12 -2.42
N SER A 20 -25.14 13.00 -2.21
CA SER A 20 -24.12 13.29 -3.19
C SER A 20 -23.30 12.02 -3.40
N GLN A 21 -23.67 11.26 -4.42
CA GLN A 21 -22.80 10.25 -5.01
C GLN A 21 -21.53 10.98 -5.41
N ILE A 22 -20.45 10.77 -4.64
CA ILE A 22 -19.11 11.21 -5.00
C ILE A 22 -18.67 10.28 -6.15
N SER A 23 -19.21 10.54 -7.34
CA SER A 23 -18.64 10.02 -8.58
C SER A 23 -17.17 10.47 -8.62
N ALA A 24 -16.28 9.56 -9.02
CA ALA A 24 -14.92 9.95 -9.35
C ALA A 24 -14.99 11.14 -10.33
N LEU A 25 -14.28 12.22 -10.01
CA LEU A 25 -14.26 13.43 -10.84
C LEU A 25 -13.83 13.03 -12.25
N ALA A 26 -14.75 13.10 -13.21
CA ALA A 26 -14.47 12.75 -14.59
C ALA A 26 -13.74 13.93 -15.26
N LEU A 27 -12.59 13.63 -15.86
CA LEU A 27 -11.93 14.55 -16.78
C LEU A 27 -12.53 14.35 -18.17
N GLU A 28 -13.09 15.41 -18.74
CA GLU A 28 -13.61 15.40 -20.11
C GLU A 28 -12.92 16.53 -20.89
N ALA A 29 -12.20 16.17 -21.95
CA ALA A 29 -11.39 17.10 -22.73
C ALA A 29 -10.39 17.95 -21.89
N GLY A 30 -9.82 17.34 -20.85
CA GLY A 30 -8.86 18.02 -19.97
C GLY A 30 -9.48 18.95 -18.92
N LEU A 31 -10.80 18.97 -18.78
CA LEU A 31 -11.53 19.76 -17.80
C LEU A 31 -12.26 18.86 -16.79
N VAL A 32 -12.31 19.28 -15.53
CA VAL A 32 -13.06 18.61 -14.47
C VAL A 32 -14.55 18.86 -14.67
N ARG A 33 -15.35 17.80 -14.81
CA ARG A 33 -16.81 17.93 -14.76
C ARG A 33 -17.26 17.99 -13.31
N HIS A 34 -17.53 19.19 -12.80
CA HIS A 34 -18.03 19.39 -11.44
C HIS A 34 -19.17 20.44 -11.39
N PRO A 35 -20.26 20.22 -10.61
CA PRO A 35 -21.37 21.18 -10.53
C PRO A 35 -20.98 22.56 -10.01
N LEU A 36 -19.91 22.63 -9.21
CA LEU A 36 -19.42 23.88 -8.63
C LEU A 36 -18.36 24.57 -9.49
N ILE A 37 -18.01 24.04 -10.68
CA ILE A 37 -16.93 24.62 -11.48
C ILE A 37 -17.28 24.60 -12.96
N SER A 38 -17.48 25.78 -13.54
CA SER A 38 -17.59 25.89 -14.99
C SER A 38 -16.23 25.74 -15.66
N ALA A 39 -16.21 25.48 -16.96
CA ALA A 39 -14.96 25.48 -17.74
C ALA A 39 -14.23 26.83 -17.64
N THR A 40 -14.98 27.94 -17.57
CA THR A 40 -14.43 29.28 -17.43
C THR A 40 -13.71 29.45 -16.10
N ASP A 41 -14.31 29.00 -15.00
CA ASP A 41 -13.72 29.11 -13.66
C ASP A 41 -12.41 28.31 -13.58
N GLN A 42 -12.37 27.10 -14.17
CA GLN A 42 -11.14 26.30 -14.23
C GLN A 42 -10.01 27.03 -14.95
N VAL A 43 -10.33 27.66 -16.09
CA VAL A 43 -9.34 28.40 -16.88
C VAL A 43 -8.86 29.63 -16.12
N LEU A 44 -9.74 30.32 -15.39
CA LEU A 44 -9.36 31.48 -14.57
C LEU A 44 -8.44 31.06 -13.41
N ILE A 45 -8.78 30.00 -12.68
CA ILE A 45 -7.95 29.46 -11.60
C ILE A 45 -6.57 29.07 -12.13
N LEU A 46 -6.51 28.30 -13.21
CA LEU A 46 -5.25 27.84 -13.79
C LEU A 46 -4.43 28.99 -14.38
N ARG A 47 -5.09 29.98 -14.98
CA ARG A 47 -4.41 31.18 -15.48
C ARG A 47 -3.74 31.96 -14.36
N GLU A 48 -4.41 32.13 -13.22
CA GLU A 48 -3.84 32.87 -12.09
C GLU A 48 -2.57 32.18 -11.58
N ILE A 49 -2.61 30.85 -11.44
CA ILE A 49 -1.44 30.04 -11.04
C ILE A 49 -0.34 30.11 -12.11
N ASP A 50 -0.68 30.00 -13.40
CA ASP A 50 0.29 29.99 -14.50
C ASP A 50 0.99 31.36 -14.71
N LEU A 51 0.35 32.47 -14.33
CA LEU A 51 0.91 33.83 -14.50
C LEU A 51 2.12 34.09 -13.59
N SER A 52 2.10 33.60 -12.36
CA SER A 52 3.14 33.79 -11.34
C SER A 52 3.91 32.51 -11.01
N GLY A 53 3.46 31.36 -11.52
CA GLY A 53 3.93 30.02 -11.16
C GLY A 53 3.27 29.48 -9.87
N THR A 54 2.82 30.37 -8.99
CA THR A 54 2.10 30.07 -7.75
C THR A 54 1.08 31.18 -7.47
N ALA A 55 -0.11 30.86 -6.97
CA ALA A 55 -1.09 31.89 -6.56
C ALA A 55 -1.63 31.57 -5.17
N THR A 56 -1.91 32.58 -4.35
CA THR A 56 -2.59 32.39 -3.06
C THR A 56 -4.07 32.05 -3.29
N ILE A 57 -4.71 31.41 -2.31
CA ILE A 57 -6.17 31.18 -2.37
C ILE A 57 -6.93 32.51 -2.49
N GLY A 58 -6.48 33.56 -1.80
CA GLY A 58 -7.05 34.91 -1.91
C GLY A 58 -7.01 35.47 -3.33
N GLU A 59 -5.86 35.39 -4.00
CA GLU A 59 -5.71 35.84 -5.40
C GLU A 59 -6.63 35.07 -6.36
N VAL A 60 -6.73 33.75 -6.18
CA VAL A 60 -7.64 32.94 -7.00
C VAL A 60 -9.11 33.24 -6.70
N MET A 61 -9.46 33.52 -5.44
CA MET A 61 -10.81 33.92 -5.07
C MET A 61 -11.18 35.28 -5.68
N ASP A 62 -10.26 36.25 -5.69
CA ASP A 62 -10.44 37.54 -6.34
C ASP A 62 -10.61 37.40 -7.86
N ALA A 63 -9.89 36.47 -8.50
CA ALA A 63 -10.03 36.16 -9.92
C ALA A 63 -11.39 35.50 -10.26
N LEU A 64 -12.05 34.89 -9.27
CA LEU A 64 -13.37 34.27 -9.37
C LEU A 64 -14.49 35.20 -8.87
N ASP A 65 -14.34 36.52 -9.00
CA ASP A 65 -15.38 37.48 -8.61
C ASP A 65 -16.76 37.12 -9.22
N GLY A 66 -17.77 37.04 -8.35
CA GLY A 66 -19.12 36.62 -8.69
C GLY A 66 -19.38 35.11 -8.70
N HIS A 67 -18.37 34.26 -8.44
CA HIS A 67 -18.59 32.82 -8.27
C HIS A 67 -19.30 32.54 -6.94
N ALA A 68 -20.30 31.65 -6.94
CA ALA A 68 -21.14 31.40 -5.75
C ALA A 68 -20.40 30.67 -4.62
N ASP A 69 -19.38 29.88 -4.95
CA ASP A 69 -18.55 29.13 -4.00
C ASP A 69 -17.11 28.94 -4.55
N PRO A 70 -16.26 29.97 -4.54
CA PRO A 70 -14.92 29.91 -5.11
C PRO A 70 -14.02 28.91 -4.37
N VAL A 71 -14.19 28.74 -3.05
CA VAL A 71 -13.43 27.78 -2.25
C VAL A 71 -13.79 26.34 -2.63
N GLY A 72 -15.08 26.04 -2.80
CA GLY A 72 -15.52 24.73 -3.29
C GLY A 72 -14.97 24.40 -4.68
N ALA A 73 -14.81 25.42 -5.54
CA ALA A 73 -14.16 25.25 -6.83
C ALA A 73 -12.68 24.87 -6.71
N ILE A 74 -11.90 25.61 -5.90
CA ILE A 74 -10.49 25.30 -5.64
C ILE A 74 -10.34 23.89 -5.07
N LEU A 75 -11.15 23.52 -4.08
CA LEU A 75 -11.12 22.19 -3.45
C LEU A 75 -11.42 21.06 -4.43
N SER A 76 -12.31 21.26 -5.40
CA SER A 76 -12.60 20.19 -6.37
C SER A 76 -11.45 20.01 -7.37
N LEU A 77 -10.69 21.06 -7.70
CA LEU A 77 -9.47 20.94 -8.51
C LEU A 77 -8.33 20.27 -7.74
N ILE A 78 -8.18 20.55 -6.43
CA ILE A 78 -7.24 19.84 -5.55
C ILE A 78 -7.59 18.36 -5.48
N LYS A 79 -8.88 18.04 -5.28
CA LYS A 79 -9.37 16.65 -5.24
C LYS A 79 -9.22 15.92 -6.58
N ALA A 80 -9.29 16.65 -7.69
CA ALA A 80 -9.01 16.13 -9.03
C ALA A 80 -7.51 15.91 -9.29
N GLY A 81 -6.62 16.42 -8.42
CA GLY A 81 -5.17 16.33 -8.60
C GLY A 81 -4.64 17.23 -9.71
N ILE A 82 -5.35 18.31 -10.05
CA ILE A 82 -4.92 19.27 -11.07
C ILE A 82 -4.03 20.36 -10.48
N ILE A 83 -4.32 20.76 -9.24
CA ILE A 83 -3.54 21.73 -8.47
C ILE A 83 -3.24 21.15 -7.09
N SER A 84 -2.15 21.58 -6.48
CA SER A 84 -1.76 21.30 -5.10
C SER A 84 -1.84 22.56 -4.26
N ALA A 85 -2.13 22.41 -2.97
CA ALA A 85 -2.11 23.50 -1.99
C ALA A 85 -1.03 23.24 -0.95
N GLU A 86 -0.17 24.23 -0.69
CA GLU A 86 0.77 24.23 0.42
C GLU A 86 0.11 24.90 1.63
N LEU A 87 -0.11 24.11 2.69
CA LEU A 87 -0.84 24.54 3.87
C LEU A 87 0.14 25.11 4.90
N GLN A 88 -0.04 26.38 5.28
CA GLN A 88 0.67 26.95 6.42
C GLN A 88 0.01 26.45 7.71
N ALA A 89 0.80 25.81 8.58
CA ALA A 89 0.33 25.18 9.82
C ALA A 89 -0.79 24.12 9.62
N GLY A 90 -0.87 23.51 8.42
CA GLY A 90 -1.90 22.50 8.12
C GLY A 90 -3.31 23.05 7.94
N ILE A 91 -3.46 24.38 7.82
CA ILE A 91 -4.74 25.05 7.63
C ILE A 91 -4.82 25.56 6.19
N LEU A 92 -6.00 25.42 5.58
CA LEU A 92 -6.32 26.01 4.29
C LEU A 92 -6.92 27.40 4.53
N ASP A 93 -6.11 28.44 4.40
CA ASP A 93 -6.53 29.84 4.54
C ASP A 93 -6.28 30.65 3.25
N GLU A 94 -6.60 31.94 3.26
CA GLU A 94 -6.42 32.82 2.11
C GLU A 94 -4.97 32.94 1.63
N ASN A 95 -3.99 32.61 2.48
CA ASN A 95 -2.56 32.70 2.18
C ASN A 95 -1.94 31.36 1.74
N ALA A 96 -2.71 30.27 1.75
CA ALA A 96 -2.23 28.98 1.26
C ALA A 96 -1.86 29.10 -0.24
N LEU A 97 -0.68 28.60 -0.59
CA LEU A 97 -0.15 28.71 -1.95
C LEU A 97 -0.65 27.56 -2.81
N LEU A 98 -1.22 27.89 -3.96
CA LEU A 98 -1.68 26.97 -4.98
C LEU A 98 -0.62 26.84 -6.09
N THR A 99 -0.32 25.61 -6.47
CA THR A 99 0.63 25.28 -7.55
C THR A 99 0.01 24.26 -8.49
N ARG A 100 0.47 24.23 -9.74
CA ARG A 100 0.00 23.24 -10.72
C ARG A 100 0.59 21.87 -10.40
N ALA A 101 -0.26 20.86 -10.30
CA ALA A 101 0.22 19.50 -10.03
C ALA A 101 1.11 19.02 -11.19
N GLY A 102 2.33 18.59 -10.86
CA GLY A 102 3.31 18.10 -11.83
C GLY A 102 4.17 19.16 -12.52
N HIS A 103 4.00 20.46 -12.20
CA HIS A 103 4.98 21.47 -12.61
C HIS A 103 6.11 21.51 -11.58
N PRO A 104 7.39 21.37 -11.97
CA PRO A 104 8.50 21.51 -11.04
C PRO A 104 8.49 22.93 -10.44
N SER A 105 8.68 23.02 -9.13
CA SER A 105 8.82 24.31 -8.44
C SER A 105 10.04 25.03 -9.03
N PRO A 106 9.95 26.33 -9.35
CA PRO A 106 11.10 27.10 -9.82
C PRO A 106 12.24 27.19 -8.79
N ASP A 107 11.95 26.90 -7.51
CA ASP A 107 12.91 26.86 -6.41
C ASP A 107 13.47 25.46 -6.12
N ASP A 108 13.13 24.44 -6.91
CA ASP A 108 13.80 23.14 -6.83
C ASP A 108 15.08 23.23 -7.67
N PRO A 109 16.28 23.38 -7.06
CA PRO A 109 17.50 23.50 -7.84
C PRO A 109 17.69 22.22 -8.63
N ASP A 110 17.65 22.36 -9.96
CA ASP A 110 17.98 21.31 -10.92
C ASP A 110 19.23 20.56 -10.39
N PRO A 111 19.14 19.25 -10.07
CA PRO A 111 20.24 18.53 -9.44
C PRO A 111 21.44 18.66 -10.37
N ALA A 112 22.40 19.51 -9.96
CA ALA A 112 23.50 19.92 -10.81
C ALA A 112 24.13 18.69 -11.45
N ALA A 113 23.98 18.57 -12.77
CA ALA A 113 24.73 17.62 -13.55
C ALA A 113 26.20 17.77 -13.14
N PRO A 114 26.91 16.69 -12.76
CA PRO A 114 28.27 16.81 -12.28
C PRO A 114 29.13 17.39 -13.40
N SER A 115 29.40 18.69 -13.31
CA SER A 115 30.36 19.39 -14.17
C SER A 115 31.76 18.98 -13.71
N GLY A 116 32.16 17.79 -14.15
CA GLY A 116 33.46 17.20 -13.88
C GLY A 116 34.02 16.55 -15.13
N ALA A 117 34.28 17.35 -16.17
CA ALA A 117 35.16 16.93 -17.26
C ALA A 117 36.53 16.57 -16.66
N LEU A 118 36.88 15.28 -16.72
CA LEU A 118 38.19 14.75 -16.35
C LEU A 118 39.27 15.45 -17.19
N VAL A 119 39.98 16.40 -16.58
CA VAL A 119 41.27 16.86 -17.08
C VAL A 119 42.29 15.76 -16.76
N PRO A 120 43.04 15.24 -17.74
CA PRO A 120 44.04 14.23 -17.48
C PRO A 120 45.19 14.83 -16.66
N ARG A 121 45.34 14.39 -15.41
CA ARG A 121 46.49 14.73 -14.57
C ARG A 121 47.74 14.06 -15.12
N LYS A 122 48.75 14.89 -15.42
CA LYS A 122 50.15 14.50 -15.68
C LYS A 122 50.71 13.75 -14.46
N PRO A 123 51.53 12.70 -14.63
CA PRO A 123 52.09 11.95 -13.52
C PRO A 123 53.11 12.80 -12.76
N GLN A 124 52.86 13.04 -11.46
CA GLN A 124 53.84 13.55 -10.51
C GLN A 124 54.64 12.38 -9.93
N GLY A 125 55.95 12.59 -9.82
CA GLY A 125 56.93 11.62 -9.34
C GLY A 125 56.83 11.29 -7.84
N PRO A 126 57.81 10.53 -7.32
CA PRO A 126 57.65 9.75 -6.10
C PRO A 126 57.64 10.64 -4.85
N LEU A 127 56.65 10.41 -3.98
CA LEU A 127 56.54 11.03 -2.67
C LEU A 127 57.32 10.22 -1.63
N ASP A 128 58.13 10.95 -0.87
CA ASP A 128 58.92 10.50 0.28
C ASP A 128 58.06 9.88 1.40
N ALA A 129 58.60 8.83 2.00
CA ALA A 129 58.09 8.20 3.20
C ALA A 129 58.39 9.07 4.44
N GLY A 130 57.34 9.49 5.14
CA GLY A 130 57.45 10.30 6.36
C GLY A 130 56.28 10.10 7.31
N GLN A 131 56.45 9.12 8.20
CA GLN A 131 55.94 9.01 9.58
C GLN A 131 54.76 9.91 10.01
N GLY A 132 53.66 9.26 10.40
CA GLY A 132 52.58 9.85 11.18
C GLY A 132 51.68 8.76 11.76
N ALA A 133 52.12 8.11 12.84
CA ALA A 133 51.32 7.15 13.59
C ALA A 133 50.21 7.90 14.36
N ILE A 134 48.95 7.64 14.04
CA ILE A 134 47.79 8.07 14.81
C ILE A 134 47.40 6.90 15.71
N ALA A 135 47.56 7.09 17.02
CA ALA A 135 47.14 6.16 18.05
C ALA A 135 45.61 6.19 18.18
N TRP A 136 44.97 5.02 18.06
CA TRP A 136 43.57 4.81 18.40
C TRP A 136 43.44 4.60 19.92
N PRO A 137 42.43 5.19 20.59
CA PRO A 137 42.24 5.00 22.01
C PRO A 137 41.76 3.58 22.32
N GLU A 138 42.37 2.98 23.34
CA GLU A 138 42.01 1.69 23.92
C GLU A 138 40.54 1.68 24.36
N GLN A 139 39.82 0.67 23.87
CA GLN A 139 38.41 0.44 24.14
C GLN A 139 38.28 -0.32 25.46
N HIS A 140 37.51 0.23 26.39
CA HIS A 140 37.20 -0.38 27.68
C HIS A 140 36.36 -1.65 27.50
N ASP A 141 36.90 -2.79 27.92
CA ASP A 141 36.17 -4.05 28.12
C ASP A 141 35.16 -3.89 29.26
N GLY A 142 33.89 -4.26 29.02
CA GLY A 142 32.92 -4.26 30.11
C GLY A 142 31.44 -4.43 29.79
N GLN A 143 31.04 -5.06 28.67
CA GLN A 143 29.68 -5.62 28.55
C GLN A 143 29.57 -6.55 27.33
N SER A 144 29.33 -7.83 27.59
CA SER A 144 28.99 -8.80 26.54
C SER A 144 27.63 -8.44 25.95
N PRO A 145 27.52 -8.13 24.64
CA PRO A 145 26.23 -8.05 23.99
C PRO A 145 25.57 -9.43 24.00
N GLY A 146 24.27 -9.49 24.25
CA GLY A 146 23.50 -10.72 24.20
C GLY A 146 23.73 -11.45 22.88
N THR A 147 23.96 -12.76 22.96
CA THR A 147 24.06 -13.65 21.81
C THR A 147 22.76 -13.54 21.01
N ILE A 148 22.80 -12.89 19.86
CA ILE A 148 21.73 -12.98 18.87
C ILE A 148 21.80 -14.40 18.32
N GLU A 149 20.82 -15.25 18.66
CA GLU A 149 20.69 -16.56 18.05
C GLU A 149 20.38 -16.37 16.56
N HIS A 150 21.41 -16.57 15.73
CA HIS A 150 21.24 -16.59 14.28
C HIS A 150 20.45 -17.85 13.91
N HIS A 151 19.15 -17.68 13.64
CA HIS A 151 18.35 -18.73 13.02
C HIS A 151 19.03 -19.17 11.72
N ALA A 152 19.31 -20.47 11.63
CA ALA A 152 20.00 -21.07 10.49
C ALA A 152 19.18 -20.88 9.22
N VAL A 153 19.62 -19.94 8.36
CA VAL A 153 19.06 -19.73 7.03
C VAL A 153 19.49 -20.90 6.15
N VAL A 154 18.53 -21.67 5.64
CA VAL A 154 18.77 -22.74 4.68
C VAL A 154 19.25 -22.10 3.37
N ALA A 155 20.55 -22.21 3.09
CA ALA A 155 21.14 -21.70 1.87
C ALA A 155 20.65 -22.51 0.66
N LEU A 156 20.03 -21.84 -0.31
CA LEU A 156 19.79 -22.40 -1.64
C LEU A 156 21.13 -22.44 -2.39
N SER A 157 21.51 -23.61 -2.88
CA SER A 157 22.75 -23.84 -3.63
C SER A 157 22.79 -23.00 -4.91
N SER A 158 23.60 -21.96 -4.94
CA SER A 158 23.92 -21.26 -6.19
C SER A 158 24.94 -22.08 -6.97
N ASP A 159 24.65 -22.37 -8.23
CA ASP A 159 25.50 -23.13 -9.18
C ASP A 159 26.78 -22.37 -9.62
N HIS A 160 27.17 -21.33 -8.87
CA HIS A 160 28.47 -20.69 -8.98
C HIS A 160 29.39 -21.42 -8.01
N GLY A 161 30.46 -22.01 -8.55
CA GLY A 161 31.32 -22.99 -7.89
C GLY A 161 31.51 -22.74 -6.40
N ASP A 162 31.46 -23.84 -5.64
CA ASP A 162 31.65 -23.96 -4.18
C ASP A 162 33.04 -23.48 -3.72
N ASP A 163 33.51 -22.33 -4.18
CA ASP A 163 34.67 -21.68 -3.63
C ASP A 163 34.28 -21.28 -2.20
N PRO A 164 34.97 -21.85 -1.18
CA PRO A 164 34.63 -21.58 0.21
C PRO A 164 34.76 -20.07 0.44
N VAL A 165 33.70 -19.47 0.98
CA VAL A 165 33.72 -18.08 1.41
C VAL A 165 34.86 -17.92 2.41
N PRO A 166 35.83 -17.00 2.18
CA PRO A 166 36.97 -16.84 3.08
C PRO A 166 36.55 -16.63 4.54
N GLU A 167 37.35 -17.13 5.48
CA GLU A 167 37.11 -16.96 6.91
C GLU A 167 36.94 -15.46 7.26
N GLY A 168 35.86 -15.12 7.96
CA GLY A 168 35.49 -13.74 8.28
C GLY A 168 34.61 -13.04 7.25
N LEU A 169 34.28 -13.68 6.12
CA LEU A 169 33.26 -13.21 5.17
C LEU A 169 32.00 -14.06 5.27
N ALA A 170 30.83 -13.43 5.09
CA ALA A 170 29.55 -14.11 5.03
C ALA A 170 28.85 -13.77 3.71
N LEU A 171 28.40 -14.79 2.98
CA LEU A 171 27.51 -14.61 1.85
C LEU A 171 26.08 -14.50 2.41
N LEU A 172 25.46 -13.34 2.21
CA LEU A 172 24.06 -13.14 2.57
C LEU A 172 23.18 -13.51 1.38
N PRO A 173 22.28 -14.51 1.51
CA PRO A 173 21.37 -14.85 0.44
C PRO A 173 20.40 -13.67 0.21
N VAL A 174 20.28 -13.25 -1.04
CA VAL A 174 19.22 -12.34 -1.48
C VAL A 174 17.99 -13.13 -1.92
N SER A 175 16.84 -12.47 -2.05
CA SER A 175 15.62 -13.12 -2.56
C SER A 175 15.93 -13.92 -3.84
N PRO A 176 15.56 -15.22 -3.90
CA PRO A 176 15.84 -16.06 -5.06
C PRO A 176 14.93 -15.74 -6.25
N LEU A 177 13.83 -15.01 -6.02
CA LEU A 177 12.83 -14.69 -7.02
C LEU A 177 13.27 -13.50 -7.88
N ARG A 178 13.24 -13.70 -9.21
CA ARG A 178 13.57 -12.70 -10.23
C ARG A 178 12.47 -12.66 -11.28
N PRO A 179 11.82 -11.51 -11.50
CA PRO A 179 10.73 -11.45 -12.46
C PRO A 179 11.24 -11.62 -13.89
N ARG A 180 10.65 -12.57 -14.61
CA ARG A 180 10.73 -12.72 -16.05
C ARG A 180 9.45 -12.18 -16.67
N ILE A 181 9.58 -11.12 -17.45
CA ILE A 181 8.44 -10.34 -17.96
C ILE A 181 8.38 -10.48 -19.47
N HIS A 182 7.19 -10.82 -19.98
CA HIS A 182 6.91 -10.77 -21.41
C HIS A 182 5.79 -9.79 -21.66
N VAL A 183 5.97 -8.93 -22.67
CA VAL A 183 4.97 -7.97 -23.10
C VAL A 183 4.66 -8.22 -24.58
N GLY A 184 3.38 -8.20 -24.94
CA GLY A 184 2.94 -8.41 -26.31
C GLY A 184 1.56 -7.81 -26.56
N SER A 185 1.20 -7.65 -27.83
CA SER A 185 -0.14 -7.14 -28.18
C SER A 185 -1.23 -8.17 -27.92
N GLY A 186 -2.48 -7.71 -27.82
CA GLY A 186 -3.65 -8.58 -27.78
C GLY A 186 -3.77 -9.51 -28.99
N GLU A 187 -3.30 -9.08 -30.16
CA GLU A 187 -3.28 -9.90 -31.38
C GLU A 187 -2.28 -11.08 -31.26
N ALA A 188 -1.19 -10.89 -30.53
CA ALA A 188 -0.17 -11.91 -30.28
C ALA A 188 -0.56 -12.90 -29.18
N ARG A 189 -1.77 -12.80 -28.60
CA ARG A 189 -2.24 -13.60 -27.46
C ARG A 189 -1.99 -15.11 -27.59
N ARG A 190 -2.18 -15.69 -28.78
CA ARG A 190 -1.99 -17.15 -28.97
C ARG A 190 -0.53 -17.56 -28.84
N SER A 191 0.41 -16.68 -29.15
CA SER A 191 1.85 -16.94 -29.09
C SER A 191 2.35 -17.10 -27.65
N PHE A 192 1.63 -16.55 -26.65
CA PHE A 192 1.98 -16.75 -25.24
C PHE A 192 1.92 -18.22 -24.82
N ALA A 193 1.08 -19.05 -25.45
CA ALA A 193 0.99 -20.47 -25.13
C ALA A 193 2.20 -21.29 -25.60
N SER A 194 3.02 -20.79 -26.52
CA SER A 194 4.20 -21.50 -27.04
C SER A 194 5.51 -21.11 -26.35
N LEU A 195 5.47 -20.18 -25.38
CA LEU A 195 6.65 -19.75 -24.64
C LEU A 195 6.89 -20.69 -23.46
N ASP A 196 8.09 -21.29 -23.40
CA ASP A 196 8.47 -22.27 -22.36
C ASP A 196 8.46 -21.63 -20.97
N ASP A 197 8.92 -20.38 -20.85
CA ASP A 197 8.95 -19.62 -19.59
C ASP A 197 7.56 -19.28 -19.04
N LEU A 198 6.51 -19.50 -19.84
CA LEU A 198 5.12 -19.27 -19.47
C LEU A 198 4.35 -20.58 -19.22
N GLN A 199 5.02 -21.74 -19.29
CA GLN A 199 4.44 -23.04 -18.95
C GLN A 199 4.48 -23.35 -17.45
N ARG A 200 4.39 -22.30 -16.62
CA ARG A 200 4.54 -22.34 -15.16
C ARG A 200 3.58 -21.37 -14.48
N ALA A 201 3.57 -21.40 -13.15
CA ALA A 201 2.76 -20.50 -12.34
C ALA A 201 3.22 -19.05 -12.51
N GLY A 202 2.27 -18.13 -12.58
CA GLY A 202 2.58 -16.72 -12.73
C GLY A 202 1.35 -15.83 -12.78
N VAL A 203 1.61 -14.53 -12.92
CA VAL A 203 0.60 -13.48 -12.99
C VAL A 203 0.57 -12.91 -14.41
N TYR A 204 -0.60 -12.53 -14.87
CA TYR A 204 -0.78 -11.79 -16.12
C TYR A 204 -1.59 -10.52 -15.88
N ILE A 205 -1.30 -9.49 -16.66
CA ILE A 205 -2.04 -8.23 -16.70
C ILE A 205 -2.53 -8.04 -18.13
N LEU A 206 -3.83 -7.89 -18.30
CA LEU A 206 -4.45 -7.51 -19.57
C LEU A 206 -4.81 -6.05 -19.49
N LEU A 207 -4.30 -5.26 -20.42
CA LEU A 207 -4.49 -3.83 -20.49
C LEU A 207 -5.29 -3.46 -21.74
N SER A 208 -6.25 -2.57 -21.54
CA SER A 208 -6.82 -1.72 -22.59
C SER A 208 -6.49 -0.26 -22.30
N ASP A 209 -6.86 0.65 -23.20
CA ASP A 209 -6.66 2.11 -23.04
C ASP A 209 -7.01 2.68 -21.65
N THR A 210 -8.06 2.16 -21.01
CA THR A 210 -8.57 2.73 -19.74
C THR A 210 -8.68 1.73 -18.60
N SER A 211 -8.45 0.45 -18.87
CA SER A 211 -8.79 -0.62 -17.94
C SER A 211 -7.70 -1.68 -17.86
N ALA A 212 -7.63 -2.34 -16.70
CA ALA A 212 -6.71 -3.42 -16.45
C ALA A 212 -7.41 -4.59 -15.76
N TYR A 213 -7.03 -5.81 -16.12
CA TYR A 213 -7.36 -7.03 -15.41
C TYR A 213 -6.07 -7.70 -14.94
N VAL A 214 -5.93 -7.94 -13.65
CA VAL A 214 -4.80 -8.69 -13.07
C VAL A 214 -5.27 -10.08 -12.70
N GLY A 215 -4.62 -11.11 -13.23
CA GLY A 215 -5.02 -12.50 -13.09
C GLY A 215 -3.85 -13.44 -12.78
N VAL A 216 -4.14 -14.60 -12.21
CA VAL A 216 -3.18 -15.69 -11.98
C VAL A 216 -3.46 -16.92 -12.87
N GLY A 217 -2.42 -17.71 -13.16
CA GLY A 217 -2.58 -19.05 -13.74
C GLY A 217 -1.42 -19.98 -13.39
N SER A 218 -1.74 -21.25 -13.11
CA SER A 218 -0.76 -22.33 -12.91
C SER A 218 0.07 -22.65 -14.15
N ILE A 219 -0.48 -22.31 -15.33
CA ILE A 219 0.21 -22.27 -16.61
C ILE A 219 -0.21 -20.95 -17.27
N VAL A 220 0.52 -19.89 -16.98
CA VAL A 220 0.11 -18.52 -17.33
C VAL A 220 -0.05 -18.33 -18.85
N GLY A 221 0.82 -18.94 -19.67
CA GLY A 221 0.76 -18.85 -21.13
C GLY A 221 -0.54 -19.43 -21.70
N ARG A 222 -0.97 -20.60 -21.19
CA ARG A 222 -2.25 -21.22 -21.59
C ARG A 222 -3.44 -20.37 -21.13
N ARG A 223 -3.37 -19.82 -19.92
CA ARG A 223 -4.44 -18.98 -19.36
C ARG A 223 -4.65 -17.74 -20.22
N VAL A 224 -3.59 -17.03 -20.57
CA VAL A 224 -3.61 -15.86 -21.45
C VAL A 224 -4.14 -16.23 -22.84
N ALA A 225 -3.61 -17.30 -23.44
CA ALA A 225 -3.97 -17.72 -24.79
C ALA A 225 -5.45 -18.11 -24.95
N SER A 226 -6.09 -18.59 -23.88
CA SER A 226 -7.50 -19.02 -23.91
C SER A 226 -8.51 -17.89 -24.22
N GLY A 227 -8.16 -16.63 -23.92
CA GLY A 227 -9.01 -15.46 -24.21
C GLY A 227 -10.31 -15.36 -23.39
N ALA A 228 -10.53 -16.22 -22.39
CA ALA A 228 -11.79 -16.25 -21.62
C ALA A 228 -11.88 -15.20 -20.49
N GLN A 229 -11.28 -14.02 -20.64
CA GLN A 229 -11.18 -13.01 -19.58
C GLN A 229 -12.25 -11.91 -19.71
N PRO A 230 -12.66 -11.27 -18.59
CA PRO A 230 -13.78 -10.34 -18.54
C PRO A 230 -13.45 -8.92 -19.04
N ILE A 231 -12.41 -8.77 -19.87
CA ILE A 231 -11.98 -7.47 -20.40
C ILE A 231 -12.01 -7.53 -21.94
N GLU A 232 -12.69 -6.54 -22.52
CA GLU A 232 -12.78 -6.32 -23.96
C GLU A 232 -11.58 -5.49 -24.43
N ASP A 233 -11.30 -5.53 -25.74
CA ASP A 233 -10.31 -4.68 -26.40
C ASP A 233 -8.94 -4.66 -25.71
N VAL A 234 -8.40 -5.85 -25.45
CA VAL A 234 -7.06 -5.98 -24.86
C VAL A 234 -6.01 -5.57 -25.88
N ASP A 235 -5.37 -4.43 -25.64
CA ASP A 235 -4.29 -3.90 -26.49
C ASP A 235 -2.95 -4.50 -26.11
N THR A 236 -2.67 -4.59 -24.80
CA THR A 236 -1.39 -5.05 -24.25
C THR A 236 -1.60 -6.19 -23.26
N ILE A 237 -0.76 -7.21 -23.37
CA ILE A 237 -0.70 -8.37 -22.48
C ILE A 237 0.67 -8.38 -21.84
N ILE A 238 0.71 -8.43 -20.52
CA ILE A 238 1.93 -8.56 -19.71
C ILE A 238 1.83 -9.88 -18.97
N THR A 239 2.87 -10.69 -18.97
CA THR A 239 3.00 -11.88 -18.10
C THR A 239 4.26 -11.79 -17.26
N ILE A 240 4.14 -12.17 -15.99
CA ILE A 240 5.20 -12.12 -14.99
C ILE A 240 5.31 -13.52 -14.38
N THR A 241 6.45 -14.17 -14.62
CA THR A 241 6.85 -15.44 -14.01
C THR A 241 8.16 -15.27 -13.26
N ASP A 242 8.61 -16.30 -12.54
CA ASP A 242 9.97 -16.33 -12.00
C ASP A 242 10.95 -16.94 -13.02
N GLU A 243 12.09 -16.27 -13.17
CA GLU A 243 13.18 -16.70 -14.05
C GLU A 243 13.69 -18.11 -13.70
N ASN A 244 13.70 -18.44 -12.41
CA ASN A 244 14.21 -19.71 -11.88
C ASN A 244 13.10 -20.76 -11.63
N ASP A 245 11.88 -20.53 -12.12
CA ASP A 245 10.72 -21.42 -11.89
C ASP A 245 10.40 -21.68 -10.41
N GLY A 246 10.68 -20.68 -9.56
CA GLY A 246 10.53 -20.77 -8.12
C GLY A 246 9.14 -20.44 -7.58
N LEU A 247 8.15 -20.12 -8.42
CA LEU A 247 6.77 -19.81 -7.98
C LEU A 247 5.90 -21.07 -8.01
N ASP A 248 5.18 -21.33 -6.92
CA ASP A 248 4.03 -22.23 -6.92
C ASP A 248 2.70 -21.48 -7.15
N ASP A 249 1.57 -22.21 -7.12
CA ASP A 249 0.24 -21.62 -7.30
C ASP A 249 -0.15 -20.64 -6.18
N ALA A 250 0.31 -20.88 -4.94
CA ALA A 250 0.03 -20.00 -3.81
C ALA A 250 0.86 -18.71 -3.92
N ASP A 251 2.13 -18.81 -4.27
CA ASP A 251 3.00 -17.69 -4.56
C ASP A 251 2.43 -16.81 -5.66
N ALA A 252 1.97 -17.43 -6.76
CA ALA A 252 1.39 -16.70 -7.89
C ALA A 252 0.11 -15.96 -7.49
N ALA A 253 -0.74 -16.55 -6.64
CA ALA A 253 -1.94 -15.90 -6.12
C ALA A 253 -1.62 -14.75 -5.14
N ALA A 254 -0.61 -14.91 -4.28
CA ALA A 254 -0.13 -13.82 -3.42
C ALA A 254 0.49 -12.67 -4.24
N LEU A 255 1.27 -13.00 -5.28
CA LEU A 255 1.85 -12.06 -6.24
C LEU A 255 0.77 -11.32 -7.04
N GLU A 256 -0.32 -12.00 -7.44
CA GLU A 256 -1.48 -11.39 -8.10
C GLU A 256 -2.07 -10.28 -7.22
N ARG A 257 -2.28 -10.55 -5.92
CA ARG A 257 -2.80 -9.54 -4.98
C ARG A 257 -1.83 -8.37 -4.81
N LEU A 258 -0.52 -8.64 -4.69
CA LEU A 258 0.53 -7.62 -4.59
C LEU A 258 0.55 -6.67 -5.81
N LEU A 259 0.49 -7.23 -7.01
CA LEU A 259 0.48 -6.47 -8.26
C LEU A 259 -0.84 -5.73 -8.45
N HIS A 260 -1.98 -6.36 -8.14
CA HIS A 260 -3.29 -5.72 -8.17
C HIS A 260 -3.32 -4.48 -7.26
N MET A 261 -2.82 -4.58 -6.03
CA MET A 261 -2.76 -3.43 -5.11
C MET A 261 -1.90 -2.29 -5.66
N ARG A 262 -0.76 -2.61 -6.28
CA ARG A 262 0.12 -1.61 -6.91
C ARG A 262 -0.56 -0.92 -8.09
N VAL A 263 -1.21 -1.68 -8.99
CA VAL A 263 -1.97 -1.11 -10.12
C VAL A 263 -3.09 -0.22 -9.61
N SER A 264 -3.80 -0.64 -8.55
CA SER A 264 -4.85 0.16 -7.92
C SER A 264 -4.31 1.47 -7.34
N ALA A 265 -3.15 1.43 -6.68
CA ALA A 265 -2.50 2.59 -6.10
C ALA A 265 -1.99 3.59 -7.16
N ALA A 266 -1.59 3.11 -8.34
CA ALA A 266 -1.12 3.94 -9.45
C ALA A 266 -2.21 4.83 -10.04
N LYS A 267 -3.46 4.37 -10.03
CA LYS A 267 -4.62 5.07 -10.63
C LYS A 267 -4.44 5.47 -12.11
N GLU A 268 -3.50 4.84 -12.81
CA GLU A 268 -3.28 5.05 -14.25
C GLU A 268 -4.35 4.38 -15.10
N VAL A 269 -4.89 3.26 -14.60
CA VAL A 269 -5.90 2.43 -15.27
C VAL A 269 -6.95 1.98 -14.26
N ARG A 270 -8.17 1.73 -14.73
CA ARG A 270 -9.26 1.19 -13.91
C ARG A 270 -9.18 -0.33 -13.83
N LEU A 271 -9.02 -0.88 -12.63
CA LEU A 271 -9.12 -2.33 -12.44
C LEU A 271 -10.56 -2.80 -12.63
N VAL A 272 -10.75 -3.83 -13.47
CA VAL A 272 -12.09 -4.39 -13.77
C VAL A 272 -12.45 -5.59 -12.91
N ASN A 273 -11.46 -6.22 -12.26
CA ASN A 273 -11.71 -7.25 -11.27
C ASN A 273 -11.73 -6.68 -9.84
N GLY A 274 -12.44 -7.38 -8.95
CA GLY A 274 -12.35 -7.11 -7.51
C GLY A 274 -10.99 -7.52 -6.96
N THR A 275 -10.67 -7.04 -5.76
CA THR A 275 -9.41 -7.36 -5.07
C THR A 275 -9.24 -8.87 -4.93
N PRO A 276 -8.15 -9.46 -5.47
CA PRO A 276 -7.86 -10.88 -5.33
C PRO A 276 -7.78 -11.29 -3.86
N GLY A 277 -8.13 -12.55 -3.57
CA GLY A 277 -8.04 -13.08 -2.20
C GLY A 277 -6.60 -13.28 -1.73
N GLY A 278 -5.65 -13.42 -2.66
CA GLY A 278 -4.29 -13.88 -2.35
C GLY A 278 -4.27 -15.36 -1.94
N ALA A 279 -3.15 -15.81 -1.40
CA ALA A 279 -3.00 -17.12 -0.79
C ALA A 279 -2.26 -17.02 0.55
N VAL A 280 -2.28 -18.13 1.30
CA VAL A 280 -1.48 -18.27 2.52
C VAL A 280 -0.02 -18.42 2.13
N VAL A 281 0.83 -17.51 2.60
CA VAL A 281 2.29 -17.55 2.46
C VAL A 281 2.93 -17.20 3.80
N THR A 282 4.15 -17.66 4.04
CA THR A 282 4.91 -17.23 5.24
C THR A 282 5.32 -15.76 5.09
N PRO A 283 5.62 -15.04 6.18
CA PRO A 283 6.11 -13.67 6.09
C PRO A 283 7.37 -13.52 5.25
N GLU A 284 8.35 -14.41 5.42
CA GLU A 284 9.61 -14.39 4.66
C GLU A 284 9.34 -14.57 3.17
N ARG A 285 8.40 -15.47 2.83
CA ARG A 285 8.00 -15.70 1.45
C ARG A 285 7.24 -14.51 0.87
N TYR A 286 6.38 -13.87 1.67
CA TYR A 286 5.72 -12.63 1.29
C TYR A 286 6.71 -11.53 0.94
N ASP A 287 7.77 -11.34 1.74
CA ASP A 287 8.80 -10.33 1.47
C ASP A 287 9.52 -10.60 0.15
N GLN A 288 9.85 -11.85 -0.14
CA GLN A 288 10.45 -12.26 -1.42
C GLN A 288 9.53 -11.91 -2.60
N LEU A 289 8.23 -12.22 -2.49
CA LEU A 289 7.22 -11.90 -3.50
C LEU A 289 7.02 -10.39 -3.64
N ASN A 290 7.09 -9.65 -2.53
CA ASN A 290 6.95 -8.19 -2.53
C ASN A 290 8.12 -7.51 -3.26
N VAL A 291 9.34 -8.00 -3.04
CA VAL A 291 10.54 -7.57 -3.80
C VAL A 291 10.39 -7.90 -5.28
N MET A 292 9.97 -9.12 -5.63
CA MET A 292 9.72 -9.52 -7.01
C MET A 292 8.67 -8.63 -7.69
N ALA A 293 7.57 -8.32 -7.00
CA ALA A 293 6.54 -7.40 -7.49
C ALA A 293 7.10 -5.99 -7.73
N GLY A 294 7.90 -5.47 -6.80
CA GLY A 294 8.56 -4.17 -6.94
C GLY A 294 9.48 -4.11 -8.17
N LEU A 295 10.32 -5.14 -8.36
CA LEU A 295 11.20 -5.25 -9.53
C LEU A 295 10.39 -5.33 -10.84
N ALA A 296 9.27 -6.06 -10.84
CA ALA A 296 8.39 -6.11 -12.01
C ALA A 296 7.77 -4.74 -12.31
N CYS A 297 7.31 -4.02 -11.29
CA CYS A 297 6.77 -2.67 -11.44
C CYS A 297 7.82 -1.67 -11.93
N GLU A 298 9.07 -1.75 -11.48
CA GLU A 298 10.17 -0.90 -11.99
C GLU A 298 10.42 -1.15 -13.47
N ALA A 299 10.49 -2.42 -13.88
CA ALA A 299 10.71 -2.77 -15.28
C ALA A 299 9.58 -2.26 -16.18
N LEU A 300 8.32 -2.39 -15.74
CA LEU A 300 7.15 -1.88 -16.46
C LEU A 300 7.10 -0.34 -16.52
N ALA A 301 7.50 0.34 -15.44
CA ALA A 301 7.58 1.81 -15.40
C ALA A 301 8.64 2.34 -16.37
N ARG A 302 9.81 1.69 -16.38
CA ARG A 302 10.92 2.06 -17.26
C ARG A 302 10.58 1.90 -18.74
N ASP A 303 9.79 0.89 -19.08
CA ASP A 303 9.37 0.62 -20.46
C ASP A 303 8.08 1.39 -20.86
N GLY A 304 7.48 2.13 -19.93
CA GLY A 304 6.33 2.99 -20.21
C GLY A 304 4.99 2.27 -20.29
N HIS A 305 4.88 1.05 -19.76
CA HIS A 305 3.64 0.26 -19.82
C HIS A 305 2.66 0.55 -18.68
N LEU A 306 3.17 0.64 -17.44
CA LEU A 306 2.42 0.92 -16.22
C LEU A 306 3.34 1.57 -15.20
N PHE A 307 2.76 2.28 -14.23
CA PHE A 307 3.48 2.96 -13.15
C PHE A 307 4.32 4.15 -13.63
N VAL A 308 3.99 4.71 -14.80
CA VAL A 308 4.70 5.83 -15.43
C VAL A 308 4.52 7.14 -14.65
N ASN A 309 3.35 7.32 -14.02
CA ASN A 309 3.02 8.50 -13.21
C ASN A 309 3.29 8.27 -11.71
N MET A 310 3.79 7.09 -11.35
CA MET A 310 4.13 6.75 -9.98
C MET A 310 5.61 7.01 -9.72
N SER A 311 5.95 7.55 -8.55
CA SER A 311 7.36 7.62 -8.15
C SER A 311 7.96 6.21 -8.09
N ARG A 312 9.19 6.04 -8.58
CA ARG A 312 9.89 4.74 -8.55
C ARG A 312 9.95 4.15 -7.13
N ARG A 313 10.11 5.01 -6.13
CA ARG A 313 10.07 4.62 -4.71
C ARG A 313 8.76 3.94 -4.33
N LEU A 314 7.63 4.49 -4.78
CA LEU A 314 6.30 3.92 -4.50
C LEU A 314 6.05 2.64 -5.31
N ALA A 315 6.53 2.57 -6.55
CA ALA A 315 6.42 1.35 -7.37
C ALA A 315 7.17 0.16 -6.74
N LEU A 316 8.39 0.41 -6.25
CA LEU A 316 9.22 -0.59 -5.57
C LEU A 316 8.62 -0.99 -4.21
N ALA A 317 8.34 -0.03 -3.33
CA ALA A 317 7.84 -0.31 -1.98
C ALA A 317 6.43 -0.92 -1.99
N GLY A 318 5.60 -0.54 -2.97
CA GLY A 318 4.18 -0.88 -3.00
C GLY A 318 3.36 -0.11 -1.96
N PRO A 319 2.03 -0.30 -1.97
CA PRO A 319 1.16 0.25 -0.94
C PRO A 319 1.36 -0.48 0.38
N ARG A 320 1.45 0.28 1.48
CA ARG A 320 1.62 -0.27 2.85
C ARG A 320 0.38 -1.03 3.36
N ALA A 321 -0.78 -0.74 2.79
CA ALA A 321 -2.05 -1.36 3.12
C ALA A 321 -3.06 -1.18 1.98
N GLU A 322 -4.13 -1.98 2.00
CA GLU A 322 -5.22 -1.81 1.06
C GLU A 322 -5.97 -0.51 1.30
N ARG A 323 -6.52 0.06 0.23
CA ARG A 323 -7.24 1.33 0.28
C ARG A 323 -8.42 1.21 1.24
N GLY A 324 -8.44 2.07 2.26
CA GLY A 324 -9.51 2.13 3.26
C GLY A 324 -9.41 1.07 4.34
N GLN A 325 -8.35 0.25 4.39
CA GLN A 325 -8.12 -0.66 5.50
C GLN A 325 -7.43 0.00 6.68
N LEU A 326 -6.50 0.94 6.49
CA LEU A 326 -5.96 1.65 7.64
C LEU A 326 -6.99 2.64 8.18
N GLY A 327 -7.23 2.56 9.49
CA GLY A 327 -7.98 3.56 10.21
C GLY A 327 -7.32 4.94 10.14
N PRO A 328 -8.09 6.02 10.41
CA PRO A 328 -7.51 7.34 10.58
C PRO A 328 -6.43 7.29 11.67
N ILE A 329 -5.38 8.12 11.54
CA ILE A 329 -4.39 8.25 12.62
C ILE A 329 -5.12 8.84 13.82
N ARG A 330 -5.21 8.05 14.89
CA ARG A 330 -5.82 8.44 16.15
C ARG A 330 -4.71 8.87 17.12
N PRO A 331 -4.82 10.04 17.76
CA PRO A 331 -3.94 10.38 18.88
C PRO A 331 -4.06 9.32 19.98
N PHE A 332 -2.97 9.03 20.67
CA PHE A 332 -2.90 7.96 21.67
C PHE A 332 -4.03 8.07 22.72
N ASP A 333 -4.28 9.29 23.23
CA ASP A 333 -5.27 9.56 24.28
C ASP A 333 -6.71 9.71 23.76
N HIS A 334 -6.93 9.65 22.44
CA HIS A 334 -8.26 9.88 21.90
C HIS A 334 -9.06 8.57 21.93
N PRO A 335 -10.25 8.54 22.57
CA PRO A 335 -11.07 7.34 22.56
C PRO A 335 -11.49 7.00 21.13
N PRO A 336 -11.58 5.71 20.78
CA PRO A 336 -12.06 5.30 19.47
C PRO A 336 -13.55 5.68 19.30
N GLU A 337 -13.95 5.98 18.07
CA GLU A 337 -15.35 6.18 17.74
C GLU A 337 -16.10 4.85 17.75
N GLY A 338 -17.27 4.81 18.39
CA GLY A 338 -18.15 3.65 18.42
C GLY A 338 -18.17 2.89 19.75
N GLU A 339 -18.89 1.78 19.77
CA GLU A 339 -18.96 0.89 20.94
C GLU A 339 -17.73 -0.02 20.95
N VAL A 340 -16.98 -0.03 22.07
CA VAL A 340 -15.75 -0.81 22.19
C VAL A 340 -16.05 -2.21 22.70
N PHE A 341 -15.47 -3.19 22.01
CA PHE A 341 -15.54 -4.61 22.33
C PHE A 341 -14.15 -5.16 22.62
N GLU A 342 -14.10 -6.05 23.59
CA GLU A 342 -12.95 -6.86 23.94
C GLU A 342 -13.11 -8.28 23.39
N LEU A 343 -12.01 -8.85 22.89
CA LEU A 343 -11.88 -10.27 22.61
C LEU A 343 -10.73 -10.82 23.44
N SER A 344 -11.06 -11.57 24.48
CA SER A 344 -10.12 -12.33 25.28
C SER A 344 -9.85 -13.71 24.63
N PHE A 345 -8.59 -14.08 24.45
CA PHE A 345 -8.20 -15.37 23.86
C PHE A 345 -6.82 -15.85 24.35
N GLY A 346 -6.54 -17.15 24.16
CA GLY A 346 -5.25 -17.73 24.58
C GLY A 346 -4.97 -17.57 26.08
N HIS A 347 -3.69 -17.51 26.43
CA HIS A 347 -3.23 -17.30 27.81
C HIS A 347 -3.11 -15.80 28.12
N ASN A 348 -4.25 -15.11 28.23
CA ASN A 348 -4.38 -13.68 28.55
C ASN A 348 -4.05 -12.71 27.39
N LEU A 349 -4.27 -13.12 26.14
CA LEU A 349 -4.18 -12.18 25.02
C LEU A 349 -5.51 -11.45 24.85
N ILE A 350 -5.43 -10.16 24.53
CA ILE A 350 -6.58 -9.28 24.41
C ILE A 350 -6.51 -8.53 23.08
N ALA A 351 -7.60 -8.55 22.33
CA ALA A 351 -7.80 -7.65 21.21
C ALA A 351 -8.97 -6.72 21.46
N LEU A 352 -8.83 -5.47 21.03
CA LEU A 352 -9.86 -4.44 21.16
C LEU A 352 -10.36 -4.03 19.77
N ALA A 353 -11.68 -3.91 19.63
CA ALA A 353 -12.28 -3.39 18.41
C ALA A 353 -13.39 -2.40 18.73
N ALA A 354 -13.49 -1.32 17.96
CA ALA A 354 -14.61 -0.39 18.01
C ALA A 354 -15.59 -0.68 16.88
N LYS A 355 -16.86 -0.86 17.23
CA LYS A 355 -17.96 -0.98 16.27
C LYS A 355 -18.55 0.40 15.98
N ARG A 356 -18.30 0.92 14.78
CA ARG A 356 -18.84 2.21 14.33
C ARG A 356 -20.23 2.06 13.69
N ASP A 357 -20.44 0.95 12.99
CA ASP A 357 -21.72 0.54 12.40
C ASP A 357 -21.79 -1.00 12.31
N GLU A 358 -22.88 -1.57 11.79
CA GLU A 358 -23.06 -3.02 11.61
C GLU A 358 -21.97 -3.66 10.73
N ASP A 359 -21.58 -2.95 9.67
CA ASP A 359 -20.60 -3.38 8.67
C ASP A 359 -19.28 -2.60 8.76
N ASP A 360 -19.03 -1.93 9.88
CA ASP A 360 -17.83 -1.11 10.07
C ASP A 360 -17.23 -1.31 11.46
N TRP A 361 -16.16 -2.10 11.49
CA TRP A 361 -15.41 -2.47 12.68
C TRP A 361 -13.98 -1.97 12.55
N LEU A 362 -13.47 -1.37 13.62
CA LEU A 362 -12.10 -0.89 13.68
C LEU A 362 -11.35 -1.69 14.73
N LEU A 363 -10.47 -2.60 14.31
CA LEU A 363 -9.53 -3.27 15.20
C LEU A 363 -8.49 -2.24 15.67
N LEU A 364 -8.33 -2.07 16.97
CA LEU A 364 -7.59 -0.95 17.55
C LEU A 364 -6.11 -1.31 17.74
N ALA A 365 -5.24 -0.32 17.53
CA ALA A 365 -3.83 -0.39 17.87
C ALA A 365 -3.64 -0.82 19.34
N GLY A 366 -2.60 -1.62 19.59
CA GLY A 366 -2.36 -2.30 20.86
C GLY A 366 -3.03 -3.67 20.98
N SER A 367 -3.90 -4.07 20.03
CA SER A 367 -4.51 -5.40 20.06
C SER A 367 -3.49 -6.52 19.83
N ASP A 368 -3.59 -7.58 20.64
CA ASP A 368 -2.85 -8.82 20.45
C ASP A 368 -3.42 -9.62 19.29
N ILE A 369 -2.54 -10.26 18.54
CA ILE A 369 -2.89 -11.13 17.41
C ILE A 369 -2.08 -12.40 17.50
N ARG A 370 -2.75 -13.55 17.44
CA ARG A 370 -2.11 -14.86 17.53
C ARG A 370 -1.06 -15.03 16.43
N LEU A 371 0.14 -15.52 16.79
CA LEU A 371 1.22 -15.80 15.84
C LEU A 371 0.79 -16.82 14.77
N ASP A 372 0.37 -18.00 15.22
CA ASP A 372 -0.01 -19.09 14.34
C ASP A 372 -1.40 -18.90 13.72
N THR A 373 -1.49 -19.23 12.43
CA THR A 373 -2.78 -19.49 11.78
C THR A 373 -3.00 -21.00 11.71
N VAL A 374 -4.24 -21.44 11.91
CA VAL A 374 -4.61 -22.83 11.64
C VAL A 374 -5.03 -22.98 10.18
N ALA A 375 -4.98 -24.20 9.63
CA ALA A 375 -5.37 -24.47 8.24
C ALA A 375 -6.83 -24.06 7.90
N SER A 376 -7.69 -23.88 8.91
CA SER A 376 -9.07 -23.39 8.72
C SER A 376 -9.18 -21.88 8.57
N ALA A 377 -8.08 -21.13 8.76
CA ALA A 377 -8.01 -19.71 8.50
C ALA A 377 -8.37 -19.44 7.03
N ASN A 378 -9.10 -18.34 6.81
CA ASN A 378 -9.33 -17.87 5.45
C ASN A 378 -7.98 -17.41 4.87
N ALA A 379 -7.65 -17.79 3.64
CA ALA A 379 -6.46 -17.36 2.91
C ALA A 379 -6.24 -15.84 2.97
N SER A 380 -7.33 -15.06 2.92
CA SER A 380 -7.25 -13.59 3.04
C SER A 380 -6.71 -13.13 4.39
N ALA A 381 -7.06 -13.81 5.50
CA ALA A 381 -6.58 -13.43 6.83
C ALA A 381 -5.08 -13.72 6.99
N SER A 382 -4.61 -14.89 6.55
CA SER A 382 -3.18 -15.21 6.59
C SER A 382 -2.36 -14.31 5.67
N TYR A 383 -2.88 -14.00 4.47
CA TYR A 383 -2.25 -13.02 3.57
C TYR A 383 -2.12 -11.65 4.24
N LEU A 384 -3.21 -11.13 4.83
CA LEU A 384 -3.20 -9.82 5.47
C LEU A 384 -2.22 -9.75 6.63
N ARG A 385 -2.06 -10.83 7.40
CA ARG A 385 -1.05 -10.90 8.47
C ARG A 385 0.37 -10.78 7.93
N ALA A 386 0.71 -11.57 6.90
CA ALA A 386 2.03 -11.49 6.28
C ALA A 386 2.26 -10.09 5.68
N ALA A 387 1.26 -9.53 5.02
CA ALA A 387 1.31 -8.18 4.44
C ALA A 387 1.53 -7.08 5.48
N TRP A 388 0.83 -7.15 6.61
CA TRP A 388 0.91 -6.13 7.65
C TRP A 388 2.14 -6.29 8.53
N LEU A 389 2.66 -7.50 8.71
CA LEU A 389 3.98 -7.71 9.31
C LEU A 389 5.07 -7.09 8.44
N SER A 390 5.04 -7.36 7.12
CA SER A 390 5.98 -6.77 6.14
C SER A 390 5.91 -5.24 6.12
N SER A 391 4.74 -4.64 6.35
CA SER A 391 4.57 -3.18 6.34
C SER A 391 4.80 -2.49 7.69
N GLY A 392 5.10 -3.23 8.76
CA GLY A 392 5.26 -2.73 10.13
C GLY A 392 3.94 -2.31 10.79
N VAL A 393 2.80 -2.71 10.22
CA VAL A 393 1.48 -2.54 10.84
C VAL A 393 1.26 -3.61 11.92
N LEU A 394 1.89 -4.77 11.78
CA LEU A 394 2.09 -5.74 12.85
C LEU A 394 3.55 -5.76 13.24
N GLU A 395 3.80 -5.94 14.52
CA GLU A 395 5.13 -6.18 15.09
C GLU A 395 5.07 -7.39 16.01
N PHE A 396 6.21 -8.05 16.23
CA PHE A 396 6.28 -9.05 17.28
C PHE A 396 6.16 -8.36 18.65
N SER A 397 5.49 -9.01 19.59
CA SER A 397 5.55 -8.61 21.00
C SER A 397 6.99 -8.66 21.51
N ASP A 398 7.28 -8.00 22.62
CA ASP A 398 8.60 -8.05 23.27
C ASP A 398 9.05 -9.49 23.60
N THR A 399 8.07 -10.39 23.83
CA THR A 399 8.30 -11.81 24.10
C THR A 399 8.39 -12.67 22.83
N GLY A 400 7.97 -12.15 21.67
CA GLY A 400 7.88 -12.88 20.40
C GLY A 400 6.75 -13.92 20.33
N GLU A 401 5.86 -13.98 21.33
CA GLU A 401 4.82 -15.02 21.41
C GLU A 401 3.56 -14.70 20.61
N HIS A 402 3.34 -13.43 20.28
CA HIS A 402 2.20 -12.94 19.51
C HIS A 402 2.62 -11.70 18.70
N TYR A 403 1.73 -11.25 17.82
CA TYR A 403 1.87 -9.96 17.17
C TYR A 403 1.10 -8.89 17.94
N VAL A 404 1.60 -7.66 17.90
CA VAL A 404 0.92 -6.46 18.39
C VAL A 404 0.56 -5.58 17.20
N LEU A 405 -0.68 -5.10 17.18
CA LEU A 405 -1.15 -4.20 16.14
C LEU A 405 -0.65 -2.77 16.40
N THR A 406 0.11 -2.18 15.47
CA THR A 406 0.68 -0.83 15.66
C THR A 406 -0.25 0.29 15.19
N ARG A 407 -1.30 -0.04 14.42
CA ARG A 407 -2.25 0.93 13.86
C ARG A 407 -3.67 0.37 13.79
N ASP A 408 -4.66 1.23 13.95
CA ASP A 408 -6.06 0.86 13.78
C ASP A 408 -6.33 0.32 12.36
N ILE A 409 -7.11 -0.76 12.24
CA ILE A 409 -7.46 -1.40 10.96
C ILE A 409 -8.96 -1.63 10.83
N ALA A 410 -9.53 -1.19 9.72
CA ALA A 410 -10.92 -1.36 9.37
C ALA A 410 -11.23 -2.74 8.79
N PHE A 411 -12.32 -3.33 9.27
CA PHE A 411 -12.93 -4.57 8.84
C PHE A 411 -14.41 -4.34 8.57
N ARG A 412 -14.95 -5.07 7.59
CA ARG A 412 -16.39 -5.02 7.27
C ARG A 412 -17.29 -5.73 8.28
N SER A 413 -16.71 -6.43 9.26
CA SER A 413 -17.47 -7.16 10.28
C SER A 413 -16.58 -7.57 11.44
N GLY A 414 -17.16 -7.69 12.64
CA GLY A 414 -16.48 -8.21 13.82
C GLY A 414 -15.98 -9.65 13.64
N SER A 415 -16.68 -10.48 12.87
CA SER A 415 -16.20 -11.84 12.54
C SER A 415 -14.92 -11.80 11.69
N GLY A 416 -14.81 -10.85 10.77
CA GLY A 416 -13.60 -10.64 9.97
C GLY A 416 -12.42 -10.22 10.82
N ALA A 417 -12.62 -9.23 11.71
CA ALA A 417 -11.62 -8.80 12.68
C ALA A 417 -11.18 -9.95 13.60
N MET A 418 -12.14 -10.72 14.13
CA MET A 418 -11.84 -11.88 14.98
C MET A 418 -11.06 -12.97 14.25
N HIS A 419 -11.44 -13.31 13.01
CA HIS A 419 -10.68 -14.28 12.22
C HIS A 419 -9.24 -13.82 11.99
N PHE A 420 -9.07 -12.52 11.76
CA PHE A 420 -7.75 -11.92 11.63
C PHE A 420 -6.96 -11.96 12.94
N VAL A 421 -7.59 -11.77 14.11
CA VAL A 421 -6.94 -11.84 15.44
C VAL A 421 -6.58 -13.27 15.84
N LEU A 422 -7.51 -14.21 15.66
CA LEU A 422 -7.37 -15.59 16.14
C LEU A 422 -6.68 -16.53 15.16
N GLY A 423 -6.58 -16.16 13.89
CA GLY A 423 -6.00 -17.00 12.84
C GLY A 423 -6.81 -18.27 12.60
N SER A 424 -8.11 -18.25 12.91
CA SER A 424 -9.02 -19.37 12.82
C SER A 424 -10.47 -18.89 12.62
N LYS A 425 -11.34 -19.76 12.10
CA LYS A 425 -12.79 -19.55 12.16
C LYS A 425 -13.24 -19.76 13.61
N GLY A 426 -13.11 -18.73 14.44
CA GLY A 426 -13.48 -18.77 15.86
C GLY A 426 -14.99 -18.96 16.10
N GLN A 427 -15.45 -18.72 17.33
CA GLN A 427 -16.85 -18.83 17.78
C GLN A 427 -17.81 -17.78 17.14
N GLY A 428 -17.43 -17.13 16.04
CA GLY A 428 -18.20 -16.04 15.41
C GLY A 428 -18.31 -14.80 16.30
N ARG A 429 -19.32 -13.93 16.03
CA ARG A 429 -19.51 -12.66 16.78
C ARG A 429 -19.61 -12.83 18.30
N GLY A 430 -19.96 -14.01 18.81
CA GLY A 430 -20.11 -14.27 20.25
C GLY A 430 -18.82 -14.21 21.08
N GLY A 431 -17.65 -14.11 20.45
CA GLY A 431 -16.39 -13.90 21.17
C GLY A 431 -16.12 -12.43 21.57
N TRP A 432 -16.76 -11.46 20.91
CA TRP A 432 -16.62 -10.04 21.25
C TRP A 432 -17.55 -9.69 22.42
N GLN A 433 -16.99 -9.15 23.50
CA GLN A 433 -17.72 -8.72 24.70
C GLN A 433 -17.68 -7.19 24.80
N PRO A 434 -18.81 -6.50 24.96
CA PRO A 434 -18.81 -5.05 25.15
C PRO A 434 -18.09 -4.70 26.46
N ILE A 435 -17.28 -3.63 26.44
CA ILE A 435 -16.65 -3.11 27.66
C ILE A 435 -17.63 -2.12 28.30
N ASP A 436 -18.23 -2.53 29.43
CA ASP A 436 -19.11 -1.67 30.23
C ASP A 436 -18.28 -0.60 30.97
N GLY A 437 -18.18 0.60 30.40
CA GLY A 437 -17.53 1.73 31.06
C GLY A 437 -16.93 2.72 30.07
N ALA A 438 -16.71 3.96 30.51
CA ALA A 438 -15.90 4.90 29.74
C ALA A 438 -14.51 4.26 29.54
N PHE A 439 -14.07 4.12 28.29
CA PHE A 439 -12.74 3.65 27.93
C PHE A 439 -11.69 4.41 28.75
N ASP A 440 -11.01 3.72 29.66
CA ASP A 440 -9.89 4.25 30.43
C ASP A 440 -8.59 3.90 29.66
N PRO A 441 -7.98 4.87 28.95
CA PRO A 441 -6.81 4.61 28.11
C PRO A 441 -5.60 4.10 28.92
N ASP A 442 -5.59 4.28 30.25
CA ASP A 442 -4.47 3.89 31.12
C ASP A 442 -4.57 2.43 31.62
N ALA A 443 -5.65 1.72 31.32
CA ALA A 443 -5.86 0.34 31.81
C ALA A 443 -4.96 -0.70 31.11
N GLY A 444 -4.44 -0.39 29.91
CA GLY A 444 -3.63 -1.32 29.11
C GLY A 444 -2.15 -1.43 29.53
N ASP A 445 -1.62 -0.49 30.31
CA ASP A 445 -0.17 -0.39 30.58
C ASP A 445 0.23 -0.81 32.01
N GLN A 446 -0.73 -1.18 32.86
CA GLN A 446 -0.43 -1.57 34.26
C GLN A 446 0.05 -3.02 34.43
N GLY A 447 0.25 -3.77 33.34
CA GLY A 447 0.62 -5.19 33.36
C GLY A 447 2.13 -5.51 33.43
N SER A 448 3.04 -4.54 33.24
CA SER A 448 4.47 -4.82 32.98
C SER A 448 5.44 -4.56 34.16
N LEU A 449 4.96 -4.20 35.37
CA LEU A 449 5.84 -3.81 36.49
C LEU A 449 5.68 -4.59 37.81
N ALA A 450 5.05 -5.77 37.81
CA ALA A 450 5.05 -6.62 39.01
C ALA A 450 4.91 -8.12 38.71
N ALA A 451 6.02 -8.79 38.36
CA ALA A 451 6.34 -10.17 38.74
C ALA A 451 7.82 -10.48 38.46
#